data_AF-A0A497BIV7-F1
#
_entry.id   AF-A0A497BIV7-F1
#
_cell.length_a   1.000
_cell.length_b   1.000
_cell.length_c   1.000
_cell.angle_alpha   90.00
_cell.angle_beta   90.00
_cell.angle_gamma   90.00
#
_symmetry.space_group_name_H-M   'P 1'
#
loop_
_entity.id
_entity.type
_entity.pdbx_description
1 polymer ?
#
loop_
_entity_poly.entity_id
_entity_poly.type
_entity_poly.pdbx_seq_one_letter_code
_entity_poly.pdbx_strand_id
1 'polypeptide(L)'
;MINLKPIEPKEFKIPGIKGKLEKMLRHEAWIQRRMMQKVTRTWKGTKPRFKREIKVDRGNLRLTTLPYGNPKAVNKFRWLNEGTRVRHAVMSKDFRPKTRHRTIGSRRGRGGMVFVSRKIRQPGIKAREWTDEIRKRRTPKFRVKVERTFAVITKDITK
;
A
#
# COMPACT_ATOMS: atom_id res chain seq x y z
N MET A 1 18.04 -34.59 -19.53
CA MET A 1 17.07 -33.51 -19.21
C MET A 1 15.97 -34.10 -18.33
N ILE A 2 15.86 -33.67 -17.07
CA ILE A 2 14.83 -34.18 -16.14
C ILE A 2 13.54 -33.42 -16.43
N ASN A 3 12.55 -34.14 -16.96
CA ASN A 3 11.24 -33.60 -17.29
C ASN A 3 10.33 -33.71 -16.05
N LEU A 4 10.23 -32.64 -15.26
CA LEU A 4 9.30 -32.58 -14.14
C LEU A 4 7.90 -32.27 -14.68
N LYS A 5 7.03 -33.28 -14.74
CA LYS A 5 5.60 -33.07 -14.99
C LYS A 5 5.06 -32.09 -13.93
N PRO A 6 4.34 -31.02 -14.31
CA PRO A 6 3.69 -30.15 -13.34
C PRO A 6 2.70 -30.99 -12.54
N ILE A 7 2.91 -31.10 -11.23
CA ILE A 7 1.90 -31.67 -10.34
C ILE A 7 0.73 -30.70 -10.38
N GLU A 8 -0.38 -31.09 -11.01
CA GLU A 8 -1.60 -30.29 -10.98
C GLU A 8 -1.98 -30.08 -9.51
N PRO A 9 -2.13 -28.82 -9.06
CA PRO A 9 -2.43 -28.54 -7.67
C PRO A 9 -3.81 -29.12 -7.33
N LYS A 10 -3.82 -30.23 -6.56
CA LYS A 10 -5.03 -30.83 -6.00
C LYS A 10 -5.86 -29.72 -5.34
N GLU A 11 -7.14 -29.68 -5.68
CA GLU A 11 -8.07 -28.69 -5.18
C GLU A 11 -7.98 -28.63 -3.64
N PHE A 12 -7.77 -27.44 -3.07
CA PHE A 12 -8.00 -27.22 -1.64
C PHE A 12 -9.51 -27.31 -1.36
N LYS A 13 -10.07 -28.53 -1.42
CA LYS A 13 -11.43 -28.85 -0.97
C LYS A 13 -11.44 -29.04 0.55
N ILE A 14 -10.96 -28.03 1.27
CA ILE A 14 -11.15 -28.01 2.72
C ILE A 14 -12.13 -26.87 2.97
N PRO A 15 -13.40 -27.20 3.18
CA PRO A 15 -14.43 -26.22 3.51
C PRO A 15 -13.92 -25.28 4.60
N GLY A 16 -13.98 -23.96 4.36
CA GLY A 16 -13.64 -22.95 5.37
C GLY A 16 -12.22 -22.37 5.32
N ILE A 17 -11.23 -22.98 4.64
CA ILE A 17 -9.88 -22.39 4.52
C ILE A 17 -9.91 -21.06 3.79
N LYS A 18 -10.58 -21.03 2.64
CA LYS A 18 -10.73 -19.81 1.82
C LYS A 18 -11.30 -18.67 2.66
N GLY A 19 -12.33 -18.96 3.47
CA GLY A 19 -12.92 -17.99 4.38
C GLY A 19 -11.95 -17.48 5.46
N LYS A 20 -11.17 -18.38 6.08
CA LYS A 20 -10.13 -18.01 7.06
C LYS A 20 -9.06 -17.09 6.42
N LEU A 21 -8.55 -17.46 5.24
CA LEU A 21 -7.56 -16.69 4.49
C LEU A 21 -8.10 -15.33 4.03
N GLU A 22 -9.33 -15.29 3.51
CA GLU A 22 -10.00 -14.06 3.13
C GLU A 22 -10.18 -13.13 4.34
N LYS A 23 -10.63 -13.64 5.48
CA LYS A 23 -10.79 -12.85 6.72
C LYS A 23 -9.46 -12.26 7.17
N MET A 24 -8.39 -13.05 7.14
CA MET A 24 -7.03 -12.60 7.46
C MET A 24 -6.55 -11.51 6.50
N LEU A 25 -6.75 -11.68 5.19
CA LEU A 25 -6.40 -10.69 4.17
C LEU A 25 -7.23 -9.40 4.33
N ARG A 26 -8.52 -9.51 4.62
CA ARG A 26 -9.40 -8.34 4.90
C ARG A 26 -8.91 -7.54 6.09
N HIS A 27 -8.46 -8.21 7.14
CA HIS A 27 -7.89 -7.57 8.31
C HIS A 27 -6.56 -6.87 7.99
N GLU A 28 -5.65 -7.52 7.27
CA GLU A 28 -4.39 -6.90 6.86
C GLU A 28 -4.62 -5.71 5.91
N ALA A 29 -5.57 -5.84 4.98
CA ALA A 29 -5.99 -4.77 4.08
C ALA A 29 -6.53 -3.56 4.85
N TRP A 30 -7.27 -3.81 5.93
CA TRP A 30 -7.76 -2.74 6.80
C TRP A 30 -6.61 -2.00 7.48
N ILE A 31 -5.60 -2.72 7.99
CA ILE A 31 -4.42 -2.11 8.62
C ILE A 31 -3.65 -1.26 7.60
N GLN A 32 -3.33 -1.81 6.42
CA GLN A 32 -2.62 -1.08 5.37
C GLN A 32 -3.38 0.16 4.92
N ARG A 33 -4.70 0.05 4.73
CA ARG A 33 -5.58 1.19 4.42
C ARG A 33 -5.50 2.27 5.50
N ARG A 34 -5.56 1.90 6.79
CA ARG A 34 -5.43 2.86 7.90
C ARG A 34 -4.05 3.55 7.88
N MET A 35 -2.98 2.81 7.60
CA MET A 35 -1.62 3.38 7.48
C MET A 35 -1.53 4.37 6.32
N MET A 36 -2.11 4.05 5.16
CA MET A 36 -2.21 4.96 4.02
C MET A 36 -3.03 6.21 4.34
N GLN A 37 -4.13 6.08 5.07
CA GLN A 37 -4.93 7.23 5.51
C GLN A 37 -4.15 8.15 6.47
N LYS A 38 -3.22 7.61 7.27
CA LYS A 38 -2.39 8.44 8.16
C LYS A 38 -1.45 9.38 7.38
N VAL A 39 -0.93 8.96 6.22
CA VAL A 39 -0.02 9.81 5.43
C VAL A 39 -0.71 10.97 4.72
N THR A 40 -2.03 10.89 4.52
CA THR A 40 -2.85 11.96 3.92
C THR A 40 -3.74 12.71 4.92
N ARG A 41 -3.72 12.32 6.20
CA ARG A 41 -4.60 12.85 7.25
C ARG A 41 -4.66 14.38 7.30
N THR A 42 -3.51 15.06 7.25
CA THR A 42 -3.44 16.53 7.37
C THR A 42 -3.44 17.28 6.04
N TRP A 43 -3.66 16.58 4.92
CA TRP A 43 -3.71 17.24 3.62
C TRP A 43 -4.94 18.15 3.54
N LYS A 44 -4.77 19.33 2.93
CA LYS A 44 -5.87 20.26 2.65
C LYS A 44 -6.51 19.91 1.31
N GLY A 45 -7.80 20.20 1.16
CA GLY A 45 -8.60 19.91 -0.04
C GLY A 45 -8.87 18.41 -0.23
N THR A 46 -9.15 18.04 -1.48
CA THR A 46 -9.51 16.67 -1.85
C THR A 46 -8.36 15.69 -1.57
N LYS A 47 -8.66 14.62 -0.82
CA LYS A 47 -7.73 13.54 -0.47
C LYS A 47 -7.99 12.31 -1.34
N PRO A 48 -6.96 11.50 -1.66
CA PRO A 48 -7.21 10.21 -2.27
C PRO A 48 -7.94 9.32 -1.28
N ARG A 49 -8.86 8.51 -1.79
CA ARG A 49 -9.37 7.36 -1.04
C ARG A 49 -8.43 6.17 -1.29
N PHE A 50 -8.54 5.11 -0.50
CA PHE A 50 -7.71 3.91 -0.65
C PHE A 50 -8.58 2.67 -0.78
N LYS A 51 -8.49 2.01 -1.95
CA LYS A 51 -9.23 0.80 -2.29
C LYS A 51 -8.40 -0.40 -1.85
N ARG A 52 -9.10 -1.43 -1.38
CA ARG A 52 -8.51 -2.71 -0.98
C ARG A 52 -8.92 -3.72 -2.04
N GLU A 53 -7.94 -4.38 -2.63
CA GLU A 53 -8.15 -5.45 -3.60
C GLU A 53 -7.53 -6.71 -3.02
N ILE A 54 -8.38 -7.69 -2.77
CA ILE A 54 -8.03 -8.96 -2.15
C ILE A 54 -8.35 -10.03 -3.18
N LYS A 55 -7.35 -10.84 -3.50
CA LYS A 55 -7.48 -11.98 -4.38
C LYS A 55 -6.99 -13.23 -3.65
N VAL A 56 -7.83 -14.25 -3.62
CA VAL A 56 -7.58 -15.53 -2.96
C VAL A 56 -7.86 -16.62 -3.98
N ASP A 57 -6.79 -17.03 -4.67
CA ASP A 57 -6.84 -18.09 -5.69
C ASP A 57 -5.91 -19.24 -5.30
N ARG A 58 -5.96 -20.34 -6.06
CA ARG A 58 -5.03 -21.46 -5.92
C ARG A 58 -3.60 -20.97 -6.09
N GLY A 59 -2.78 -21.14 -5.04
CA GLY A 59 -1.38 -20.72 -5.02
C GLY A 59 -1.13 -19.21 -4.94
N ASN A 60 -2.18 -18.36 -4.92
CA ASN A 60 -2.02 -16.91 -4.99
C ASN A 60 -2.86 -16.19 -3.94
N LEU A 61 -2.17 -15.64 -2.93
CA LEU A 61 -2.72 -14.69 -1.98
C LEU A 61 -2.22 -13.29 -2.31
N ARG A 62 -3.08 -12.45 -2.90
CA ARG A 62 -2.72 -11.09 -3.25
C ARG A 62 -3.55 -10.08 -2.46
N LEU A 63 -2.85 -9.15 -1.82
CA LEU A 63 -3.42 -7.98 -1.19
C LEU A 63 -2.79 -6.74 -1.82
N THR A 64 -3.63 -5.87 -2.39
CA THR A 64 -3.19 -4.56 -2.89
C THR A 64 -4.01 -3.45 -2.24
N THR A 65 -3.34 -2.41 -1.75
CA THR A 65 -3.97 -1.17 -1.26
C THR A 65 -3.52 -0.01 -2.14
N LEU A 66 -4.42 0.53 -2.96
CA LEU A 66 -4.09 1.57 -3.96
C LEU A 66 -4.88 2.87 -3.72
N PRO A 67 -4.28 4.04 -4.00
CA PRO A 67 -5.02 5.29 -4.03
C PRO A 67 -6.04 5.29 -5.19
N TYR A 68 -7.25 5.79 -4.94
CA TYR A 68 -8.31 5.95 -5.94
C TYR A 68 -9.17 7.19 -5.68
N GLY A 69 -10.05 7.51 -6.63
CA GLY A 69 -10.96 8.66 -6.56
C GLY A 69 -10.44 9.82 -7.40
N ASN A 70 -10.45 11.03 -6.86
CA ASN A 70 -10.10 12.24 -7.61
C ASN A 70 -8.68 12.14 -8.23
N PRO A 71 -8.53 12.28 -9.57
CA PRO A 71 -7.24 12.11 -10.24
C PRO A 71 -6.13 13.04 -9.73
N LYS A 72 -6.46 14.30 -9.41
CA LYS A 72 -5.46 15.25 -8.87
C LYS A 72 -4.94 14.78 -7.50
N ALA A 73 -5.82 14.24 -6.66
CA ALA A 73 -5.45 13.73 -5.34
C ALA A 73 -4.64 12.43 -5.42
N VAL A 74 -4.98 11.54 -6.35
CA VAL A 74 -4.24 10.30 -6.64
C VAL A 74 -2.85 10.61 -7.20
N ASN A 75 -2.75 11.51 -8.17
CA ASN A 75 -1.47 11.91 -8.76
C ASN A 75 -0.57 12.60 -7.73
N LYS A 76 -1.12 13.47 -6.88
CA LYS A 76 -0.39 14.06 -5.76
C LYS A 76 0.17 12.99 -4.81
N PHE A 77 -0.61 11.94 -4.52
CA PHE A 77 -0.10 10.80 -3.75
C PHE A 77 1.04 10.10 -4.46
N ARG A 78 0.89 9.80 -5.75
CA ARG A 78 1.91 9.15 -6.57
C ARG A 78 3.22 9.94 -6.58
N TRP A 79 3.18 11.22 -6.94
CA TRP A 79 4.35 12.10 -6.97
C TRP A 79 5.09 12.21 -5.63
N LEU A 80 4.36 12.18 -4.52
CA LEU A 80 4.99 12.20 -3.20
C LEU A 80 5.54 10.82 -2.82
N ASN A 81 4.81 9.74 -3.12
CA ASN A 81 5.22 8.39 -2.78
C ASN A 81 6.49 7.98 -3.55
N GLU A 82 6.45 8.13 -4.87
CA GLU A 82 7.50 7.70 -5.82
C GLU A 82 8.56 8.78 -6.05
N GLY A 83 8.24 10.04 -5.71
CA GLY A 83 9.07 11.17 -6.05
C GLY A 83 8.87 11.65 -7.49
N THR A 84 9.53 12.74 -7.83
CA THR A 84 9.58 13.26 -9.21
C THR A 84 11.00 13.73 -9.51
N ARG A 85 11.42 13.69 -10.78
CA ARG A 85 12.71 14.26 -11.21
C ARG A 85 12.68 15.78 -11.26
N VAL A 86 11.55 16.34 -11.68
CA VAL A 86 11.32 17.78 -11.82
C VAL A 86 10.04 18.16 -11.08
N ARG A 87 10.00 19.37 -10.53
CA ARG A 87 8.81 19.98 -9.95
C ARG A 87 8.47 21.26 -10.72
N HIS A 88 7.24 21.35 -11.21
CA HIS A 88 6.70 22.54 -11.90
C HIS A 88 5.99 23.53 -10.97
N ALA A 89 5.88 23.17 -9.68
CA ALA A 89 5.23 23.98 -8.66
C ALA A 89 6.25 24.88 -7.95
N VAL A 90 5.89 26.15 -7.83
CA VAL A 90 6.57 27.10 -6.94
C VAL A 90 5.86 27.06 -5.59
N MET A 91 6.64 26.87 -4.53
CA MET A 91 6.14 26.80 -3.16
C MET A 91 6.41 28.13 -2.46
N SER A 92 5.62 28.44 -1.43
CA SER A 92 5.85 29.63 -0.61
C SER A 92 7.19 29.56 0.13
N LYS A 93 7.78 30.71 0.46
CA LYS A 93 9.09 30.80 1.13
C LYS A 93 9.12 30.08 2.50
N ASP A 94 7.98 30.01 3.18
CA ASP A 94 7.78 29.36 4.47
C ASP A 94 7.40 27.85 4.36
N PHE A 95 7.53 27.26 3.17
CA PHE A 95 7.04 25.91 2.90
C PHE A 95 7.74 24.86 3.77
N ARG A 96 6.92 24.14 4.55
CA ARG A 96 7.33 22.99 5.36
C ARG A 96 6.49 21.77 5.01
N PRO A 97 7.09 20.67 4.52
CA PRO A 97 6.32 19.52 4.06
C PRO A 97 5.56 18.85 5.21
N LYS A 98 4.32 18.43 4.93
CA LYS A 98 3.45 17.71 5.87
C LYS A 98 3.93 16.27 6.12
N THR A 99 4.73 15.72 5.22
CA THR A 99 5.15 14.31 5.20
C THR A 99 6.66 14.20 5.04
N ARG A 100 7.23 13.11 5.54
CA ARG A 100 8.67 12.81 5.52
C ARG A 100 8.93 11.43 4.92
N HIS A 101 10.15 11.23 4.45
CA HIS A 101 10.60 9.96 3.89
C HIS A 101 10.41 8.82 4.90
N ARG A 102 9.86 7.69 4.44
CA ARG A 102 9.57 6.46 5.23
C ARG A 102 8.81 6.70 6.53
N THR A 103 8.08 7.81 6.63
CA THR A 103 7.29 8.15 7.80
C THR A 103 5.81 7.92 7.52
N ILE A 104 5.22 6.96 8.22
CA ILE A 104 3.79 6.67 8.14
C ILE A 104 3.02 7.63 9.04
N GLY A 105 2.71 8.80 8.48
CA GLY A 105 1.96 9.83 9.15
C GLY A 105 2.09 11.17 8.44
N SER A 106 1.26 12.12 8.87
CA SER A 106 1.31 13.49 8.39
C SER A 106 1.15 14.48 9.54
N ARG A 107 1.90 15.57 9.46
CA ARG A 107 1.91 16.72 10.39
C ARG A 107 1.21 17.91 9.76
N ARG A 108 0.94 18.97 10.52
CA ARG A 108 0.25 20.18 10.03
C ARG A 108 0.96 20.82 8.82
N GLY A 109 2.30 20.80 8.77
CA GLY A 109 3.08 21.48 7.73
C GLY A 109 2.88 23.00 7.78
N ARG A 110 3.52 23.72 6.85
CA ARG A 110 3.39 25.18 6.69
C ARG A 110 3.56 25.55 5.21
N GLY A 111 3.02 26.70 4.79
CA GLY A 111 3.07 27.15 3.41
C GLY A 111 2.27 26.29 2.44
N GLY A 112 2.44 26.57 1.16
CA GLY A 112 1.66 25.94 0.10
C GLY A 112 2.25 26.13 -1.28
N MET A 113 1.55 25.62 -2.27
CA MET A 113 1.80 25.90 -3.67
C MET A 113 1.30 27.31 -3.97
N VAL A 114 2.17 28.18 -4.50
CA VAL A 114 1.81 29.54 -4.93
C VAL A 114 1.22 29.46 -6.34
N PHE A 115 1.95 28.82 -7.27
CA PHE A 115 1.46 28.57 -8.62
C PHE A 115 2.19 27.38 -9.28
N VAL A 116 1.70 26.97 -10.45
CA VAL A 116 2.26 25.86 -11.25
C VAL A 116 2.43 26.32 -12.68
N SER A 117 3.61 26.10 -13.27
CA SER A 117 3.86 26.36 -14.69
C SER A 117 4.80 25.32 -15.28
N ARG A 118 4.47 24.81 -16.47
CA ARG A 118 5.31 23.84 -17.20
C ARG A 118 6.67 24.44 -17.59
N LYS A 119 6.76 25.77 -17.73
CA LYS A 119 8.01 26.48 -18.04
C LYS A 119 9.01 26.47 -16.88
N ILE A 120 8.53 26.29 -15.65
CA ILE A 120 9.37 26.28 -14.46
C ILE A 120 9.88 24.87 -14.20
N ARG A 121 11.20 24.70 -14.09
CA ARG A 121 11.84 23.43 -13.75
C ARG A 121 12.58 23.58 -12.42
N GLN A 122 11.92 23.24 -11.33
CA GLN A 122 12.52 23.19 -9.99
C GLN A 122 13.03 21.78 -9.69
N PRO A 123 13.94 21.64 -8.71
CA PRO A 123 14.36 20.33 -8.22
C PRO A 123 13.16 19.43 -7.89
N GLY A 124 13.28 18.17 -8.26
CA GLY A 124 12.27 17.16 -8.07
C GLY A 124 11.87 16.92 -6.62
N ILE A 125 10.78 16.20 -6.44
CA ILE A 125 10.30 15.80 -5.12
C ILE A 125 11.01 14.52 -4.71
N LYS A 126 11.71 14.51 -3.57
CA LYS A 126 12.27 13.28 -2.98
C LYS A 126 11.14 12.32 -2.59
N ALA A 127 11.25 11.07 -3.05
CA ALA A 127 10.33 9.98 -2.76
C ALA A 127 10.08 9.80 -1.26
N ARG A 128 8.84 9.46 -0.90
CA ARG A 128 8.43 9.20 0.48
C ARG A 128 8.34 7.72 0.81
N GLU A 129 8.18 6.87 -0.21
CA GLU A 129 8.23 5.40 -0.12
C GLU A 129 7.26 4.82 0.93
N TRP A 130 6.06 5.38 1.05
CA TRP A 130 5.08 4.90 2.02
C TRP A 130 4.62 3.48 1.72
N THR A 131 4.45 3.15 0.43
CA THR A 131 4.09 1.80 -0.03
C THR A 131 5.11 0.76 0.41
N ASP A 132 6.40 1.02 0.15
CA ASP A 132 7.48 0.10 0.50
C ASP A 132 7.68 0.01 2.00
N GLU A 133 7.58 1.13 2.70
CA GLU A 133 7.69 1.17 4.16
C GLU A 133 6.52 0.40 4.83
N ILE A 134 5.30 0.53 4.33
CA ILE A 134 4.15 -0.26 4.82
C ILE A 134 4.40 -1.74 4.54
N ARG A 135 4.83 -2.11 3.32
CA ARG A 135 5.17 -3.50 2.98
C ARG A 135 6.23 -4.04 3.95
N LYS A 136 7.33 -3.33 4.14
CA LYS A 136 8.42 -3.70 5.05
C LYS A 136 7.94 -3.93 6.49
N ARG A 137 7.09 -3.03 7.03
CA ARG A 137 6.54 -3.16 8.40
C ARG A 137 5.53 -4.29 8.56
N ARG A 138 4.82 -4.64 7.49
CA ARG A 138 3.63 -5.51 7.55
C ARG A 138 3.90 -6.93 7.09
N THR A 139 4.74 -7.13 6.07
CA THR A 139 5.04 -8.45 5.51
C THR A 139 5.50 -9.47 6.57
N PRO A 140 6.43 -9.16 7.50
CA PRO A 140 6.85 -10.15 8.51
C PRO A 140 5.69 -10.58 9.42
N LYS A 141 4.89 -9.62 9.89
CA LYS A 141 3.75 -9.87 10.78
C LYS A 141 2.64 -10.65 10.07
N PHE A 142 2.44 -10.35 8.79
CA PHE A 142 1.46 -11.04 7.97
C PHE A 142 1.90 -12.48 7.68
N ARG A 143 3.17 -12.71 7.35
CA ARG A 143 3.75 -14.05 7.13
C ARG A 143 3.55 -14.97 8.32
N VAL A 144 3.85 -14.51 9.54
CA VAL A 144 3.63 -15.30 10.77
C VAL A 144 2.16 -15.67 10.96
N LYS A 145 1.22 -14.78 10.62
CA LYS A 145 -0.22 -15.08 10.69
C LYS A 145 -0.65 -16.12 9.65
N VAL A 146 -0.09 -16.02 8.44
CA VAL A 146 -0.35 -16.96 7.35
C VAL A 146 0.15 -18.35 7.73
N GLU A 147 1.40 -18.47 8.18
CA GLU A 147 2.02 -19.74 8.61
C GLU A 147 1.24 -20.39 9.74
N ARG A 148 0.83 -19.62 10.76
CA ARG A 148 -0.02 -20.15 11.85
C ARG A 148 -1.37 -20.65 11.34
N THR A 149 -1.97 -19.94 10.38
CA THR A 149 -3.26 -20.36 9.79
C THR A 149 -3.09 -21.68 9.05
N PHE A 150 -2.02 -21.83 8.25
CA PHE A 150 -1.70 -23.08 7.58
C PHE A 150 -1.37 -24.21 8.55
N ALA A 151 -0.62 -23.96 9.64
CA ALA A 151 -0.30 -24.99 10.62
C ALA A 151 -1.55 -25.54 11.33
N VAL A 152 -2.52 -24.68 11.67
CA VAL A 152 -3.82 -25.11 12.21
C VAL A 152 -4.57 -25.96 11.19
N ILE A 153 -4.61 -25.49 9.95
CA ILE A 153 -5.24 -26.22 8.85
C ILE A 153 -4.63 -27.60 8.65
N THR A 154 -3.30 -27.72 8.62
CA THR A 154 -2.62 -29.00 8.41
C THR A 154 -2.97 -29.99 9.52
N LYS A 155 -3.01 -29.53 10.78
CA LYS A 155 -3.44 -30.36 11.91
C LYS A 155 -4.88 -30.85 11.80
N ASP A 156 -5.78 -30.01 11.30
CA ASP A 156 -7.21 -30.34 11.12
C ASP A 156 -7.43 -31.37 9.99
N ILE A 157 -6.49 -31.51 9.03
CA ILE A 157 -6.57 -32.49 7.93
C ILE A 157 -6.01 -33.85 8.33
N THR A 158 -4.99 -33.87 9.19
CA THR A 158 -4.29 -35.11 9.61
C THR A 158 -4.96 -35.84 10.79
N LYS A 159 -6.06 -35.30 11.31
CA LYS A 159 -6.92 -35.95 12.29
C LYS A 159 -8.11 -36.57 11.58
#